data_AF-A0A285NZU8-F1
#
_entry.id   AF-A0A285NZU8-F1
#
_cell.length_a   1.000
_cell.length_b   1.000
_cell.length_c   1.000
_cell.angle_alpha   90.00
_cell.angle_beta   90.00
_cell.angle_gamma   90.00
#
_symmetry.space_group_name_H-M   'P 1'
#
loop_
_entity.id
_entity.type
_entity.pdbx_description
1 polymer ?
#
loop_
_entity_poly.entity_id
_entity_poly.type
_entity_poly.pdbx_seq_one_letter_code
_entity_poly.pdbx_strand_id
1 'polypeptide(L)' 'MERVRCLVVDLEGTTVEITQKLNEVISGIEQEGGSLIDIKVTHAREHGIDGFVVLYTLTYKISKEVPEE' A
#
# COMPACT_ATOMS: atom_id res chain seq x y z
N MET A 1 -10.59 12.56 16.48
CA MET A 1 -9.14 12.74 16.25
C MET A 1 -8.77 11.97 15.01
N GLU A 2 -8.09 12.58 14.04
CA GLU A 2 -7.56 11.83 12.89
C GLU A 2 -6.52 10.82 13.40
N ARG A 3 -6.74 9.53 13.16
CA ARG A 3 -5.76 8.48 13.51
C ARG A 3 -4.84 8.27 12.32
N VAL A 4 -3.53 8.41 12.56
CA VAL A 4 -2.50 8.03 11.60
C VAL A 4 -2.30 6.52 11.68
N ARG A 5 -2.32 5.86 10.53
CA ARG A 5 -2.10 4.42 10.37
C ARG A 5 -0.91 4.19 9.45
N CYS A 6 -0.30 3.03 9.61
CA CYS A 6 0.80 2.55 8.80
C CYS A 6 0.46 1.16 8.29
N LEU A 7 0.58 0.95 6.98
CA LEU A 7 0.39 -0.33 6.32
C LEU A 7 1.69 -0.72 5.62
N VAL A 8 2.11 -1.97 5.82
CA VAL A 8 3.25 -2.56 5.11
C VAL A 8 2.71 -3.62 4.17
N VAL A 9 3.08 -3.55 2.89
CA VAL A 9 2.60 -4.47 1.85
C VAL A 9 3.79 -5.01 1.08
N ASP A 10 3.88 -6.33 0.94
CA ASP A 10 4.81 -6.99 0.04
C ASP A 10 4.10 -7.32 -1.28
N LEU A 11 4.67 -6.87 -2.40
CA LEU A 11 4.12 -7.10 -3.73
C LEU A 11 5.15 -7.81 -4.60
N GLU A 12 4.71 -8.88 -5.25
CA GLU A 12 5.50 -9.66 -6.19
C GLU A 12 4.84 -9.66 -7.58
N GLY A 13 5.68 -9.54 -8.60
CA GLY A 13 5.30 -9.63 -10.01
C GLY A 13 6.20 -8.77 -10.88
N THR A 14 5.77 -8.55 -12.12
CA THR A 14 6.36 -7.54 -13.01
C THR A 14 6.09 -6.14 -12.48
N THR A 15 6.83 -5.14 -12.97
CA THR A 15 6.61 -3.73 -12.61
C THR A 15 5.16 -3.26 -12.85
N VAL A 16 4.52 -3.79 -13.90
CA VAL A 16 3.11 -3.48 -14.23
C VAL A 16 2.16 -4.08 -13.20
N GLU A 17 2.32 -5.36 -12.86
CA GLU A 17 1.47 -6.05 -11.88
C GLU A 17 1.64 -5.45 -10.48
N ILE A 18 2.87 -5.11 -10.09
CA ILE A 18 3.15 -4.44 -8.80
C ILE A 18 2.45 -3.09 -8.75
N THR A 19 2.51 -2.31 -9.83
CA THR A 19 1.85 -1.00 -9.89
C THR A 19 0.33 -1.13 -9.80
N GLN A 20 -0.26 -2.11 -10.49
CA GLN A 20 -1.70 -2.40 -10.43
C GLN A 20 -2.13 -2.78 -9.01
N LYS A 21 -1.44 -3.73 -8.37
CA LYS A 21 -1.73 -4.16 -6.99
C LYS A 21 -1.56 -3.01 -5.98
N LEU A 22 -0.52 -2.18 -6.14
CA LEU A 22 -0.34 -1.02 -5.27
C LEU A 22 -1.51 -0.02 -5.40
N ASN A 23 -2.00 0.22 -6.62
CA ASN A 23 -3.17 1.08 -6.85
C ASN A 23 -4.46 0.50 -6.24
N GLU A 24 -4.62 -0.83 -6.24
CA GLU A 24 -5.74 -1.50 -5.56
C GLU A 24 -5.71 -1.26 -4.04
N VAL A 25 -4.52 -1.39 -3.43
CA VAL A 25 -4.33 -1.08 -2.00
C VAL A 25 -4.67 0.38 -1.68
N ILE A 26 -4.15 1.31 -2.48
CA ILE A 26 -4.43 2.75 -2.33
C ILE A 26 -5.93 3.01 -2.45
N SER A 27 -6.57 2.44 -3.46
CA SER A 27 -8.01 2.58 -3.69
C SER A 27 -8.84 2.03 -2.52
N GLY A 28 -8.42 0.90 -1.92
CA GLY A 28 -9.04 0.35 -0.73
C GLY A 28 -8.97 1.32 0.46
N ILE A 29 -7.80 1.92 0.71
CA ILE A 29 -7.63 2.93 1.76
C ILE A 29 -8.59 4.11 1.54
N GLU A 30 -8.69 4.61 0.30
CA GLU A 30 -9.57 5.74 -0.03
C GLU A 30 -11.05 5.40 0.12
N GLN A 31 -11.46 4.20 -0.28
CA GLN A 31 -12.84 3.72 -0.13
C GLN A 31 -13.28 3.61 1.35
N GLU A 32 -12.34 3.31 2.25
CA GLU A 32 -12.57 3.30 3.69
C GLU A 32 -12.62 4.71 4.32
N GLY A 33 -12.50 5.77 3.51
CA GLY A 33 -12.41 7.16 3.99
C GLY A 33 -11.04 7.51 4.54
N GLY A 34 -10.02 6.74 4.13
CA GLY A 34 -8.62 7.04 4.34
C GLY A 34 -8.09 8.08 3.36
N SER A 35 -7.04 8.78 3.77
CA SER A 35 -6.28 9.70 2.93
C SER A 35 -4.80 9.41 3.09
N LEU A 36 -4.15 9.11 1.98
CA LEU A 36 -2.73 8.80 1.94
C LEU A 36 -1.87 10.02 2.28
N ILE A 37 -0.90 9.81 3.16
CA ILE A 37 0.11 10.81 3.54
C ILE A 37 1.40 10.57 2.77
N ASP A 38 1.86 9.33 2.73
CA ASP A 38 3.18 8.97 2.18
C ASP A 38 3.24 7.51 1.75
N ILE A 39 4.04 7.22 0.73
CA ILE A 39 4.37 5.87 0.26
C ILE A 39 5.88 5.78 0.11
N LYS A 40 6.49 4.83 0.82
CA LYS A 40 7.92 4.55 0.71
C LYS A 40 8.15 3.15 0.20
N VAL A 41 9.14 3.00 -0.67
CA VAL A 41 9.76 1.70 -0.96
C VAL A 41 10.76 1.42 0.15
N THR A 42 10.47 0.44 0.99
CA THR A 42 11.34 0.05 2.11
C THR A 42 12.37 -0.98 1.67
N HIS A 43 11.99 -1.85 0.74
CA HIS A 43 12.89 -2.83 0.14
C HIS A 43 12.44 -3.17 -1.28
N ALA A 44 13.38 -3.42 -2.18
CA ALA A 44 13.12 -3.93 -3.52
C ALA A 44 14.23 -4.91 -3.90
N ARG A 45 13.84 -6.04 -4.48
CA ARG A 45 14.76 -7.05 -5.01
C ARG A 45 14.23 -7.63 -6.31
N GLU A 46 15.14 -8.02 -7.20
CA GLU A 46 14.80 -8.78 -8.39
C GLU A 46 14.38 -10.21 -8.01
N HIS A 47 13.44 -10.76 -8.77
CA HIS A 47 12.93 -12.13 -8.62
C HIS A 47 12.60 -12.74 -9.99
N GLY A 48 13.35 -13.75 -10.41
CA GLY A 48 13.14 -14.42 -11.70
C GLY A 48 13.58 -13.56 -12.90
N ILE A 49 12.95 -13.78 -14.06
CA ILE A 49 13.18 -13.00 -15.30
C ILE A 49 12.07 -11.95 -15.36
N ASP A 50 12.43 -10.67 -15.27
CA ASP A 50 11.54 -9.48 -15.24
C ASP A 50 10.59 -9.34 -14.03
N GLY A 51 10.75 -10.16 -12.99
CA GLY A 51 9.98 -10.05 -11.75
C GLY A 51 10.72 -9.28 -10.66
N PHE A 52 9.96 -8.67 -9.75
CA PHE A 52 10.45 -7.99 -8.57
C PHE A 52 9.62 -8.40 -7.34
N VAL A 53 10.24 -8.32 -6.18
CA VAL A 53 9.55 -8.29 -4.88
C VAL A 53 9.82 -6.93 -4.26
N VAL A 54 8.77 -6.18 -3.99
CA VAL A 54 8.85 -4.81 -3.47
C VAL A 54 8.03 -4.68 -2.19
N LEU A 55 8.68 -4.23 -1.12
CA LEU A 55 8.05 -3.93 0.16
C LEU A 55 7.75 -2.44 0.22
N TYR A 56 6.46 -2.10 0.28
CA TYR A 56 5.99 -0.74 0.45
C TYR A 56 5.59 -0.48 1.90
N THR A 57 5.77 0.76 2.34
CA THR A 57 5.23 1.28 3.60
C THR A 57 4.36 2.49 3.27
N LEU A 58 3.07 2.37 3.51
CA LEU A 58 2.07 3.38 3.26
C LEU A 58 1.65 4.00 4.60
N THR A 59 1.77 5.31 4.73
CA THR A 59 1.25 6.06 5.87
C THR A 59 -0.01 6.79 5.44
N TYR A 60 -1.09 6.67 6.19
CA TYR A 60 -2.38 7.28 5.85
C TYR A 60 -3.14 7.71 7.09
N LYS A 61 -4.06 8.66 6.92
CA LYS A 61 -5.03 9.05 7.96
C LYS A 61 -6.36 8.40 7.64
N ILE A 62 -7.16 8.12 8.65
CA ILE A 62 -8.56 7.74 8.44
C ILE A 62 -9.49 8.73 9.12
N SER A 63 -10.47 9.22 8.37
CA SER A 63 -11.44 10.22 8.82
C SER A 63 -12.72 9.58 9.39
N LYS A 64 -13.02 8.34 8.98
CA LYS A 64 -14.11 7.52 9.53
C LYS A 64 -13.58 6.49 10.52
N GLU A 65 -14.30 6.29 11.61
CA GLU A 65 -14.14 5.08 12.44
C GLU A 65 -14.64 3.90 11.61
N VAL A 66 -13.71 3.09 11.07
CA VAL A 66 -14.06 1.76 10.54
C VAL A 66 -14.60 0.95 11.73
N PRO A 67 -15.81 0.39 11.65
CA PRO A 67 -16.31 -0.50 12.68
C PRO A 67 -15.30 -1.62 12.89
N GLU A 68 -14.84 -1.84 14.13
CA GLU A 68 -14.09 -3.04 14.46
C GLU A 68 -15.05 -4.22 14.34
N GLU A 69 -14.82 -5.13 13.39
CA GLU A 69 -15.45 -6.46 13.33
C GLU A 69 -14.82 -7.42 14.36
#